data_AF-A0A8T7JTP4-F1
#
_entry.id   AF-A0A8T7JTP4-F1
#
_cell.length_a   1.000
_cell.length_b   1.000
_cell.length_c   1.000
_cell.angle_alpha   90.00
_cell.angle_beta   90.00
_cell.angle_gamma   90.00
#
_symmetry.space_group_name_H-M   'P 1'
#
loop_
_entity.id
_entity.type
_entity.pdbx_description
1 polymer ?
#
loop_
_entity_poly.entity_id
_entity_poly.type
_entity_poly.pdbx_seq_one_letter_code
_entity_poly.pdbx_strand_id
1 'polypeptide(L)'
;MNLRHIILLTLGTIFLAACNMTLAADVTPPPGYVPPTPMPTLGPLFPNQAPDVENGKDIYTEKCAACHGQAGLGDGEQSKDLPVSVIPIGLPEFSRDATPAQWYATVTQGNLERFMPP
;
A
#
# COMPACT_ATOMS: atom_id res chain seq x y z
N MET A 1 53.39 29.48 1.05
CA MET A 1 52.29 29.37 2.05
C MET A 1 52.93 29.26 3.43
N ASN A 2 52.68 30.21 4.33
CA ASN A 2 53.40 30.27 5.61
C ASN A 2 52.97 29.12 6.53
N LEU A 3 53.89 28.58 7.35
CA LEU A 3 53.66 27.43 8.24
C LEU A 3 52.38 27.55 9.08
N ARG A 4 52.02 28.78 9.49
CA ARG A 4 50.77 29.09 10.21
C ARG A 4 49.50 28.73 9.42
N HIS A 5 49.50 28.91 8.10
CA HIS A 5 48.35 28.59 7.24
C HIS A 5 48.22 27.09 7.04
N ILE A 6 49.34 26.36 6.93
CA ILE A 6 49.33 24.89 6.85
C ILE A 6 48.73 24.32 8.14
N ILE A 7 49.17 24.81 9.31
CA ILE A 7 48.66 24.38 10.61
C ILE A 7 47.14 24.65 10.73
N LEU A 8 46.68 25.83 10.32
CA LEU A 8 45.25 26.19 10.38
C LEU A 8 44.40 25.31 9.45
N LEU A 9 44.88 25.01 8.24
CA LEU A 9 44.18 24.13 7.31
C LEU A 9 44.15 22.68 7.78
N THR A 10 45.24 22.18 8.36
CA THR A 10 45.28 20.82 8.94
C THR A 10 44.37 20.69 10.15
N LEU A 11 44.31 21.69 11.03
CA LEU A 11 43.39 21.68 12.18
C LEU A 11 41.92 21.77 11.73
N GLY A 12 41.62 22.61 10.73
CA GLY A 12 40.27 22.74 10.18
C GLY A 12 39.76 21.45 9.54
N THR A 13 40.61 20.75 8.78
CA THR A 13 40.24 19.47 8.14
C THR A 13 40.04 18.35 9.16
N ILE A 14 40.86 18.27 10.21
CA ILE A 14 40.68 17.32 11.31
C ILE A 14 39.38 17.58 12.06
N PHE A 15 39.04 18.85 12.33
CA PHE A 15 37.81 19.21 13.03
C PHE A 15 36.55 18.86 12.20
N LEU A 16 36.55 19.13 10.89
CA LEU A 16 35.45 18.76 10.00
C LEU A 16 35.27 17.24 9.87
N ALA A 17 36.37 16.46 9.88
CA ALA A 17 36.30 15.01 9.85
C ALA A 17 35.75 14.41 11.15
N ALA A 18 36.08 15.01 12.30
CA ALA A 18 35.61 14.56 13.61
C ALA A 18 34.09 14.72 13.80
N CYS A 19 33.46 15.70 13.13
CA CYS A 19 32.00 15.89 13.18
C CYS A 19 31.19 14.74 12.57
N ASN A 20 31.78 13.91 11.71
CA ASN A 20 31.06 12.82 11.02
C ASN A 20 31.12 11.47 11.75
N MET A 21 31.93 11.34 12.81
CA MET A 21 32.23 10.04 13.41
C MET A 21 31.38 9.69 14.63
N THR A 22 30.53 10.59 15.13
CA THR A 22 29.78 10.36 16.39
C THR A 22 28.30 9.99 16.22
N LEU A 23 27.74 9.98 15.01
CA LEU A 23 26.28 9.81 14.82
C LEU A 23 25.85 8.44 14.27
N ALA A 24 26.80 7.58 13.85
CA ALA A 24 26.47 6.32 13.17
C ALA A 24 26.69 5.05 14.00
N ALA A 25 27.18 5.15 15.25
CA ALA A 25 27.71 3.99 15.97
C ALA A 25 26.78 3.34 17.00
N ASP A 26 25.57 3.84 17.27
CA ASP A 26 24.69 3.18 18.24
C ASP A 26 23.20 3.40 17.93
N VAL A 27 22.72 2.69 16.92
CA VAL A 27 21.30 2.36 16.82
C VAL A 27 21.17 0.87 17.11
N THR A 28 21.60 0.45 18.29
CA THR A 28 21.13 -0.82 18.83
C THR A 28 19.64 -0.65 19.13
N PRO A 29 18.74 -1.45 18.51
CA PRO A 29 17.33 -1.36 18.82
C PRO A 29 17.09 -1.60 20.32
N PRO A 30 16.13 -0.93 20.96
CA PRO A 30 15.84 -1.14 22.36
C PRO A 30 15.52 -2.63 22.63
N PRO A 31 15.86 -3.17 23.82
CA PRO A 31 15.45 -4.51 24.21
C PRO A 31 13.93 -4.68 24.02
N GLY A 32 13.52 -5.67 23.24
CA GLY A 32 12.12 -5.89 22.88
C GLY A 32 11.65 -5.24 21.57
N TYR A 33 12.56 -4.65 20.78
CA TYR A 33 12.25 -4.30 19.40
C TYR A 33 11.89 -5.55 18.61
N VAL A 34 10.63 -5.62 18.17
CA VAL A 34 10.17 -6.57 17.17
C VAL A 34 10.16 -5.82 15.84
N PRO A 35 10.97 -6.23 14.83
CA PRO A 35 10.88 -5.61 13.53
C PRO A 35 9.45 -5.75 13.00
N PRO A 36 8.90 -4.73 12.33
CA PRO A 36 7.59 -4.85 11.71
C PRO A 36 7.61 -6.05 10.77
N THR A 37 6.56 -6.86 10.81
CA THR A 37 6.37 -7.93 9.85
C THR A 37 6.56 -7.34 8.45
N PRO A 38 7.43 -7.89 7.60
CA PRO A 38 7.54 -7.44 6.23
C PRO A 38 6.15 -7.36 5.64
N MET A 39 5.84 -6.27 4.93
CA MET A 39 4.60 -6.24 4.17
C MET A 39 4.54 -7.51 3.32
N PRO A 40 3.38 -8.20 3.25
CA PRO A 40 3.23 -9.34 2.37
C PRO A 40 3.76 -8.90 1.01
N THR A 41 4.74 -9.64 0.47
CA THR A 41 5.10 -9.45 -0.92
C THR A 41 3.83 -9.80 -1.67
N LEU A 42 3.12 -8.78 -2.15
CA LEU A 42 1.90 -8.98 -2.91
C LEU A 42 2.30 -9.98 -3.99
N GLY A 43 1.55 -11.09 -4.06
CA GLY A 43 1.70 -12.03 -5.15
C GLY A 43 1.54 -11.31 -6.50
N PRO A 44 1.58 -12.05 -7.61
CA PRO A 44 1.35 -11.45 -8.91
C PRO A 44 0.07 -10.58 -8.86
N LEU A 45 0.17 -9.28 -9.20
CA LEU A 45 -0.98 -8.36 -9.26
C LEU A 45 -1.86 -8.62 -10.51
N PHE A 46 -1.81 -9.85 -10.98
CA PHE A 46 -2.50 -10.34 -12.15
C PHE A 46 -2.81 -11.83 -11.92
N PRO A 47 -4.00 -12.29 -12.31
CA PRO A 47 -4.33 -13.70 -12.21
C PRO A 47 -3.42 -14.52 -13.14
N ASN A 48 -3.00 -15.69 -12.69
CA ASN A 48 -2.21 -16.66 -13.46
C ASN A 48 -3.06 -17.54 -14.37
N GLN A 49 -4.39 -17.39 -14.32
CA GLN A 49 -5.36 -18.08 -15.16
C GLN A 49 -6.35 -17.07 -15.76
N ALA A 50 -7.00 -17.47 -16.86
CA ALA A 50 -8.08 -16.68 -17.42
C ALA A 50 -9.25 -16.58 -16.42
N PRO A 51 -9.97 -15.44 -16.36
CA PRO A 51 -11.16 -15.32 -15.52
C PRO A 51 -12.25 -16.33 -15.91
N ASP A 52 -12.89 -16.93 -14.91
CA ASP A 52 -14.10 -17.74 -15.07
C ASP A 52 -15.30 -16.90 -14.63
N VAL A 53 -16.22 -16.65 -15.56
CA VAL A 53 -17.38 -15.79 -15.34
C VAL A 53 -18.42 -16.45 -14.45
N GLU A 54 -18.64 -17.76 -14.56
CA GLU A 54 -19.67 -18.43 -13.76
C GLU A 54 -19.21 -18.53 -12.31
N ASN A 55 -17.95 -18.94 -12.08
CA ASN A 55 -17.35 -18.91 -10.75
C ASN A 55 -17.28 -17.48 -10.18
N GLY A 56 -16.94 -16.49 -11.02
CA GLY A 56 -16.92 -15.08 -10.62
C GLY A 56 -18.30 -14.57 -10.17
N LYS A 57 -19.37 -15.00 -10.84
CA LYS A 57 -20.76 -14.67 -10.47
C LYS A 57 -21.13 -15.25 -9.10
N ASP A 58 -20.81 -16.52 -8.85
CA ASP A 58 -21.08 -17.16 -7.55
C ASP A 58 -20.36 -16.42 -6.40
N ILE A 59 -19.08 -16.13 -6.58
CA ILE A 59 -18.29 -15.35 -5.61
C ILE A 59 -18.88 -13.96 -5.40
N TYR A 60 -19.28 -13.27 -6.48
CA TYR A 60 -19.86 -11.95 -6.41
C TYR A 60 -21.16 -11.94 -5.59
N THR A 61 -22.04 -12.89 -5.86
CA THR A 61 -23.30 -13.02 -5.13
C THR A 61 -23.07 -13.30 -3.64
N GLU A 62 -22.10 -14.15 -3.30
CA GLU A 62 -21.80 -14.51 -1.90
C GLU A 62 -21.10 -13.38 -1.13
N LYS A 63 -20.14 -12.70 -1.75
CA LYS A 63 -19.18 -11.83 -1.02
C LYS A 63 -19.31 -10.34 -1.32
N CYS A 64 -19.83 -9.96 -2.48
CA CYS A 64 -19.76 -8.58 -2.97
C CYS A 64 -21.13 -7.90 -2.96
N ALA A 65 -22.18 -8.64 -3.32
CA ALA A 65 -23.51 -8.10 -3.60
C ALA A 65 -24.18 -7.44 -2.38
N ALA A 66 -23.81 -7.81 -1.16
CA ALA A 66 -24.38 -7.21 0.05
C ALA A 66 -24.07 -5.71 0.19
N CYS A 67 -22.93 -5.24 -0.35
CA CYS A 67 -22.55 -3.82 -0.42
C CYS A 67 -22.72 -3.26 -1.83
N HIS A 68 -22.27 -3.99 -2.86
CA HIS A 68 -22.27 -3.49 -4.24
C HIS A 68 -23.61 -3.67 -4.97
N GLY A 69 -24.56 -4.41 -4.40
CA GLY A 69 -25.85 -4.73 -5.02
C GLY A 69 -25.75 -5.83 -6.08
N GLN A 70 -26.86 -6.49 -6.41
CA GLN A 70 -26.83 -7.62 -7.36
C GLN A 70 -26.46 -7.19 -8.79
N ALA A 71 -26.81 -5.97 -9.19
CA ALA A 71 -26.43 -5.41 -10.47
C ALA A 71 -25.13 -4.59 -10.41
N GLY A 72 -24.44 -4.54 -9.26
CA GLY A 72 -23.22 -3.75 -9.09
C GLY A 72 -23.46 -2.25 -9.05
N LEU A 73 -24.65 -1.78 -8.65
CA LEU A 73 -24.99 -0.36 -8.65
C LEU A 73 -24.66 0.37 -7.34
N GLY A 74 -24.00 -0.29 -6.40
CA GLY A 74 -23.66 0.29 -5.09
C GLY A 74 -24.85 0.39 -4.13
N ASP A 75 -25.94 -0.32 -4.43
CA ASP A 75 -27.23 -0.27 -3.75
C ASP A 75 -27.52 -1.52 -2.90
N GLY A 76 -26.47 -2.26 -2.51
CA GLY A 76 -26.60 -3.40 -1.60
C GLY A 76 -27.10 -2.98 -0.22
N GLU A 77 -27.79 -3.87 0.49
CA GLU A 77 -28.42 -3.52 1.79
C GLU A 77 -27.42 -2.94 2.79
N GLN A 78 -26.19 -3.46 2.84
CA GLN A 78 -25.15 -3.00 3.75
C GLN A 78 -24.50 -1.68 3.31
N SER A 79 -24.73 -1.20 2.08
CA SER A 79 -24.18 0.09 1.65
C SER A 79 -24.78 1.26 2.42
N LYS A 80 -26.00 1.09 2.97
CA LYS A 80 -26.71 2.10 3.77
C LYS A 80 -26.03 2.38 5.11
N ASP A 81 -25.26 1.42 5.64
CA ASP A 81 -24.57 1.53 6.92
C ASP A 81 -23.16 2.13 6.77
N LEU A 82 -22.69 2.36 5.54
CA LEU A 82 -21.37 2.90 5.27
C LEU A 82 -21.38 4.43 5.26
N PRO A 83 -20.34 5.08 5.81
CA PRO A 83 -20.18 6.53 5.73
C PRO A 83 -19.73 7.00 4.33
N VAL A 84 -19.49 6.07 3.41
CA VAL A 84 -19.03 6.31 2.04
C VAL A 84 -19.98 5.69 1.04
N SER A 85 -20.18 6.37 -0.10
CA SER A 85 -20.90 5.78 -1.21
C SER A 85 -20.08 4.65 -1.85
N VAL A 86 -20.75 3.51 -2.05
CA VAL A 86 -20.21 2.35 -2.76
C VAL A 86 -20.26 2.61 -4.27
N ILE A 87 -19.14 2.37 -4.95
CA ILE A 87 -18.99 2.61 -6.38
C ILE A 87 -19.91 1.70 -7.22
N PRO A 88 -20.63 2.22 -8.23
CA PRO A 88 -21.50 1.43 -9.10
C PRO A 88 -20.71 0.73 -10.22
N ILE A 89 -19.97 -0.32 -9.85
CA ILE A 89 -19.14 -1.15 -10.76
C ILE A 89 -19.91 -1.86 -11.90
N GLY A 90 -21.23 -1.98 -11.82
CA GLY A 90 -22.07 -2.52 -12.90
C GLY A 90 -22.23 -1.57 -14.08
N LEU A 91 -21.88 -0.31 -13.90
CA LEU A 91 -21.96 0.71 -14.94
C LEU A 91 -20.66 0.76 -15.76
N PRO A 92 -20.73 0.76 -17.12
CA PRO A 92 -19.55 0.77 -17.98
C PRO A 92 -18.58 1.92 -17.72
N GLU A 93 -19.10 3.11 -17.37
CA GLU A 93 -18.29 4.29 -17.11
C GLU A 93 -17.40 4.15 -15.88
N PHE A 94 -17.78 3.34 -14.88
CA PHE A 94 -16.96 3.07 -13.69
C PHE A 94 -16.12 1.81 -13.84
N SER A 95 -16.68 0.74 -14.40
CA SER A 95 -15.94 -0.52 -14.60
C SER A 95 -14.76 -0.40 -15.55
N ARG A 96 -14.86 0.47 -16.57
CA ARG A 96 -13.81 0.67 -17.58
C ARG A 96 -12.74 1.69 -17.19
N ASP A 97 -12.94 2.42 -16.09
CA ASP A 97 -11.97 3.40 -15.58
C ASP A 97 -10.72 2.72 -14.96
N ALA A 98 -10.86 1.44 -14.56
CA ALA A 98 -9.77 0.65 -14.02
C ALA A 98 -9.38 -0.52 -14.94
N THR A 99 -8.08 -0.82 -14.95
CA THR A 99 -7.51 -1.98 -15.63
C THR A 99 -7.83 -3.28 -14.88
N PRO A 100 -7.79 -4.45 -15.54
CA PRO A 100 -7.98 -5.74 -14.87
C PRO A 100 -7.00 -5.98 -13.70
N ALA A 101 -5.76 -5.51 -13.81
CA ALA A 101 -4.77 -5.62 -12.74
C ALA A 101 -5.14 -4.75 -11.52
N GLN A 102 -5.69 -3.55 -11.74
CA GLN A 102 -6.20 -2.70 -10.67
C GLN A 102 -7.42 -3.33 -9.99
N TRP A 103 -8.37 -3.87 -10.76
CA TRP A 103 -9.50 -4.61 -10.19
C TRP A 103 -9.04 -5.78 -9.34
N TYR A 104 -8.13 -6.60 -9.87
CA TYR A 104 -7.56 -7.73 -9.14
C TYR A 104 -6.88 -7.29 -7.84
N ALA A 105 -6.07 -6.24 -7.90
CA ALA A 105 -5.39 -5.70 -6.72
C ALA A 105 -6.38 -5.18 -5.66
N THR A 106 -7.39 -4.41 -6.05
CA THR A 106 -8.42 -3.88 -5.13
C THR A 106 -9.24 -4.99 -4.50
N VAL A 107 -9.65 -6.01 -5.26
CA VAL A 107 -10.38 -7.15 -4.69
C VAL A 107 -9.50 -7.96 -3.75
N THR A 108 -8.22 -8.17 -4.10
CA THR A 108 -7.29 -8.98 -3.29
C THR A 108 -6.87 -8.29 -1.99
N GLN A 109 -6.74 -6.96 -2.00
CA GLN A 109 -6.22 -6.19 -0.87
C GLN A 109 -7.32 -5.45 -0.10
N GLY A 110 -8.51 -5.34 -0.68
CA GLY A 110 -9.54 -4.43 -0.21
C GLY A 110 -9.14 -2.97 -0.38
N ASN A 111 -10.00 -2.10 0.13
CA ASN A 111 -9.75 -0.69 0.36
C ASN A 111 -10.31 -0.33 1.74
N LEU A 112 -9.51 -0.55 2.78
CA LEU A 112 -9.92 -0.34 4.17
C LEU A 112 -10.25 1.13 4.48
N GLU A 113 -9.60 2.09 3.80
CA GLU A 113 -9.94 3.52 3.90
C GLU A 113 -11.37 3.80 3.41
N ARG A 114 -11.89 2.94 2.53
CA ARG A 114 -13.26 3.00 2.00
C ARG A 114 -14.15 1.86 2.49
N PHE A 115 -13.80 1.22 3.60
CA PHE A 115 -14.61 0.16 4.23
C PHE A 115 -14.87 -1.06 3.32
N MET A 116 -13.99 -1.32 2.35
CA MET A 116 -14.01 -2.52 1.52
C MET A 116 -12.96 -3.50 2.05
N PRO A 117 -13.34 -4.61 2.69
CA PRO A 117 -12.39 -5.62 3.14
C PRO A 117 -11.78 -6.38 1.95
N PRO A 118 -10.60 -7.02 2.13
CA PRO A 118 -10.06 -8.02 1.20
C PRO A 118 -10.92 -9.30 1.15
#